data_AF-A0A2Z6NWQ7-F1
#
_entry.id   AF-A0A2Z6NWQ7-F1
#
_cell.length_a   1.000
_cell.length_b   1.000
_cell.length_c   1.000
_cell.angle_alpha   90.00
_cell.angle_beta   90.00
_cell.angle_gamma   90.00
#
_symmetry.space_group_name_H-M   'P 1'
#
loop_
_entity.id
_entity.type
_entity.pdbx_description
1 polymer ?
#
loop_
_entity_poly.entity_id
_entity_poly.type
_entity_poly.pdbx_seq_one_letter_code
_entity_poly.pdbx_strand_id
1 'polypeptide(L)'
;MGKFVNDAENLPREVDDLVQRKETDMKTMGKFAWDADFVKVDNITLFHLINAANYLNIENLINLTCKTLAEMIMKKTPQEIMKIFNIETVSPEEEEEIRRENPWAFE
;
A
#
# COMPACT_ATOMS: atom_id res chain seq x y z
N MET A 1 -48.69 13.24 22.96
CA MET A 1 -49.07 11.84 22.66
C MET A 1 -47.96 11.25 21.80
N GLY A 2 -46.83 10.90 22.43
CA GLY A 2 -45.68 10.33 21.72
C GLY A 2 -45.95 8.85 21.47
N LYS A 3 -46.03 8.45 20.21
CA LYS A 3 -46.08 7.03 19.85
C LYS A 3 -44.70 6.45 20.13
N PHE A 4 -44.62 5.61 21.16
CA PHE A 4 -43.52 4.68 21.34
C PHE A 4 -43.51 3.79 20.08
N VAL A 5 -42.53 4.01 19.21
CA VAL A 5 -42.30 3.14 18.05
C VAL A 5 -41.52 1.94 18.56
N ASN A 6 -41.99 0.75 18.25
CA ASN A 6 -41.57 -0.52 18.83
C ASN A 6 -40.08 -0.84 18.57
N ASP A 7 -39.29 -0.95 19.65
CA ASP A 7 -37.89 -1.40 19.62
C ASP A 7 -37.73 -2.85 19.07
N ALA A 8 -38.81 -3.65 19.06
CA ALA A 8 -38.78 -5.05 18.65
C ALA A 8 -38.78 -5.28 17.12
N GLU A 9 -39.26 -4.33 16.31
CA GLU A 9 -39.33 -4.47 14.84
C GLU A 9 -38.04 -4.03 14.12
N ASN A 10 -37.17 -3.28 14.80
CA ASN A 10 -35.86 -2.87 14.29
C ASN A 10 -34.73 -3.86 14.63
N LEU A 11 -34.90 -4.71 15.65
CA LEU A 11 -33.92 -5.72 16.05
C LEU A 11 -33.44 -6.63 14.90
N PRO A 12 -34.32 -7.18 14.02
CA PRO A 12 -33.90 -8.04 12.92
C PRO A 12 -33.04 -7.31 11.88
N ARG A 13 -33.33 -6.02 11.61
CA ARG A 13 -32.56 -5.22 10.64
C ARG A 13 -31.19 -4.83 11.16
N GLU A 14 -31.09 -4.49 12.44
CA GLU A 14 -29.80 -4.16 13.06
C GLU A 14 -28.86 -5.37 13.11
N VAL A 15 -29.38 -6.58 13.41
CA VAL A 15 -28.54 -7.79 13.37
C VAL A 15 -28.12 -8.16 11.96
N ASP A 16 -28.98 -8.00 10.95
CA ASP A 16 -28.62 -8.22 9.54
C ASP A 16 -27.53 -7.24 9.08
N ASP A 17 -27.64 -5.96 9.42
CA ASP A 17 -26.62 -4.94 9.13
C ASP A 17 -25.29 -5.26 9.82
N LEU A 18 -25.31 -5.75 11.07
CA LEU A 18 -24.11 -6.16 11.81
C LEU A 18 -23.47 -7.42 11.22
N VAL A 19 -24.27 -8.39 10.76
CA VAL A 19 -23.77 -9.58 10.07
C VAL A 19 -23.13 -9.20 8.74
N GLN A 20 -23.80 -8.36 7.94
CA GLN A 20 -23.24 -7.84 6.69
C GLN A 20 -21.94 -7.07 6.92
N ARG A 21 -21.88 -6.21 7.95
CA ARG A 21 -20.64 -5.52 8.34
C ARG A 21 -19.52 -6.48 8.71
N LYS A 22 -19.80 -7.49 9.54
CA LYS A 22 -18.81 -8.51 9.91
C LYS A 22 -18.32 -9.32 8.70
N GLU A 23 -19.22 -9.68 7.78
CA GLU A 23 -18.84 -10.37 6.54
C GLU A 23 -17.99 -9.48 5.63
N THR A 24 -18.35 -8.19 5.49
CA THR A 24 -17.54 -7.24 4.71
C THR A 24 -16.18 -6.99 5.34
N ASP A 25 -16.11 -6.90 6.67
CA ASP A 25 -14.85 -6.71 7.41
C ASP A 25 -13.96 -7.95 7.25
N MET A 26 -14.53 -9.14 7.43
CA MET A 26 -13.81 -10.42 7.25
C MET A 26 -13.33 -10.60 5.81
N LYS A 27 -14.16 -10.28 4.82
CA LYS A 27 -13.80 -10.33 3.39
C LYS A 27 -12.69 -9.34 3.05
N THR A 28 -12.78 -8.14 3.62
CA THR A 28 -11.76 -7.10 3.47
C THR A 28 -10.44 -7.52 4.10
N MET A 29 -10.48 -8.12 5.29
CA MET A 29 -9.30 -8.64 5.98
C MET A 29 -8.66 -9.82 5.23
N GLY A 30 -9.47 -10.71 4.64
CA GLY A 30 -9.00 -11.80 3.78
C GLY A 30 -8.32 -11.29 2.51
N LYS A 31 -8.87 -10.24 1.88
CA LYS A 31 -8.24 -9.57 0.74
C LYS A 31 -6.87 -8.98 1.12
N PHE A 32 -6.78 -8.30 2.26
CA PHE A 32 -5.51 -7.72 2.72
C PHE A 32 -4.41 -8.77 2.97
N ALA A 33 -4.78 -9.94 3.52
CA ALA A 33 -3.82 -11.01 3.74
C ALA A 33 -3.29 -11.58 2.40
N TRP A 34 -4.19 -11.83 1.45
CA TRP A 34 -3.80 -12.33 0.13
C TRP A 34 -2.94 -11.33 -0.64
N ASP A 35 -3.34 -10.04 -0.65
CA ASP A 35 -2.58 -8.97 -1.32
C ASP A 35 -1.15 -8.88 -0.75
N ALA A 36 -0.99 -9.01 0.57
CA ALA A 36 0.31 -9.01 1.24
C ALA A 36 1.16 -10.23 0.89
N ASP A 37 0.56 -11.40 0.68
CA ASP A 37 1.28 -12.62 0.28
C ASP A 37 1.62 -12.61 -1.22
N PHE A 38 0.74 -12.07 -2.05
CA PHE A 38 0.90 -12.01 -3.51
C PHE A 38 2.13 -11.18 -3.92
N VAL A 39 2.38 -10.07 -3.22
CA VAL A 39 3.52 -9.18 -3.50
C VAL A 39 4.83 -9.62 -2.84
N LYS A 40 4.86 -10.74 -2.10
CA LYS A 40 6.10 -11.33 -1.55
C LYS A 40 6.88 -12.08 -2.63
N VAL A 41 7.36 -11.32 -3.61
CA VAL A 41 8.23 -11.77 -4.69
C VAL A 41 9.59 -11.08 -4.58
N ASP A 42 10.57 -11.53 -5.37
CA ASP A 42 11.86 -10.83 -5.46
C ASP A 42 11.71 -9.46 -6.15
N ASN A 43 12.69 -8.59 -5.95
CA ASN A 43 12.65 -7.21 -6.45
C ASN A 43 12.47 -7.14 -7.98
N ILE A 44 13.12 -8.04 -8.74
CA ILE A 44 13.06 -8.03 -10.21
C ILE A 44 11.63 -8.36 -10.65
N THR A 45 11.04 -9.40 -10.06
CA THR A 45 9.65 -9.77 -10.33
C THR A 45 8.68 -8.66 -9.93
N LEU A 46 8.90 -7.99 -8.79
CA LEU A 46 8.06 -6.87 -8.35
C LEU A 46 8.12 -5.69 -9.36
N PHE A 47 9.30 -5.34 -9.87
CA PHE A 47 9.44 -4.29 -10.89
C PHE A 47 8.74 -4.66 -12.20
N HIS A 48 8.87 -5.90 -12.66
CA HIS A 48 8.12 -6.36 -13.84
C HIS A 48 6.62 -6.34 -13.62
N LEU A 49 6.16 -6.69 -12.41
CA LEU A 49 4.74 -6.66 -12.05
C LEU A 49 4.19 -5.23 -12.04
N ILE A 50 4.93 -4.26 -11.51
CA ILE A 50 4.59 -2.83 -11.55
C ILE A 50 4.46 -2.37 -13.02
N ASN A 51 5.46 -2.70 -13.85
CA ASN A 51 5.44 -2.32 -15.26
C ASN A 51 4.31 -2.98 -16.05
N ALA A 52 4.03 -4.27 -15.81
CA ALA A 52 2.93 -4.98 -16.43
C ALA A 52 1.57 -4.42 -15.99
N ALA A 53 1.42 -4.10 -14.70
CA ALA A 53 0.21 -3.48 -14.17
C ALA A 53 -0.04 -2.11 -14.78
N ASN A 54 1.01 -1.29 -14.94
CA ASN A 54 0.97 0.00 -15.61
C ASN A 54 0.61 -0.14 -17.10
N TYR A 55 1.25 -1.07 -17.82
CA TYR A 55 0.98 -1.32 -19.24
C TYR A 55 -0.45 -1.79 -19.50
N LEU A 56 -0.98 -2.67 -18.65
CA LEU A 56 -2.34 -3.20 -18.74
C LEU A 56 -3.39 -2.27 -18.09
N ASN A 57 -2.97 -1.15 -17.51
CA ASN A 57 -3.80 -0.17 -16.81
C ASN A 57 -4.70 -0.78 -15.70
N ILE A 58 -4.10 -1.65 -14.87
CA ILE A 58 -4.81 -2.30 -13.75
C ILE A 58 -4.55 -1.50 -12.46
N GLU A 59 -5.38 -0.47 -12.21
CA GLU A 59 -5.20 0.50 -11.13
C GLU A 59 -4.99 -0.12 -9.74
N ASN A 60 -5.79 -1.13 -9.38
CA ASN A 60 -5.66 -1.80 -8.07
C ASN A 60 -4.31 -2.49 -7.90
N LEU A 61 -3.77 -3.08 -8.97
CA LEU A 61 -2.49 -3.77 -8.94
C LEU A 61 -1.32 -2.77 -8.93
N ILE A 62 -1.45 -1.65 -9.66
CA ILE A 62 -0.51 -0.52 -9.60
C ILE A 62 -0.43 -0.01 -8.16
N ASN A 63 -1.57 0.29 -7.54
CA ASN A 63 -1.62 0.81 -6.17
C ASN A 63 -1.00 -0.17 -5.16
N LEU A 64 -1.32 -1.47 -5.26
CA LEU A 64 -0.79 -2.49 -4.37
C LEU A 64 0.75 -2.63 -4.48
N THR A 65 1.25 -2.70 -5.71
CA THR A 65 2.69 -2.89 -5.96
C THR A 65 3.50 -1.63 -5.67
N CYS A 66 2.99 -0.44 -6.02
CA CYS A 66 3.61 0.83 -5.67
C CYS A 66 3.67 1.05 -4.16
N LYS A 67 2.60 0.68 -3.43
CA LYS A 67 2.61 0.73 -1.95
C LYS A 67 3.69 -0.18 -1.37
N THR A 68 3.79 -1.41 -1.87
CA THR A 68 4.81 -2.37 -1.42
C THR A 68 6.22 -1.84 -1.69
N LEU A 69 6.46 -1.28 -2.89
CA LEU A 69 7.74 -0.68 -3.25
C LEU A 69 8.08 0.52 -2.35
N ALA A 70 7.11 1.40 -2.07
CA ALA A 70 7.29 2.53 -1.17
C ALA A 70 7.68 2.08 0.24
N GLU A 71 7.01 1.07 0.79
CA GLU A 71 7.36 0.49 2.10
C GLU A 71 8.77 -0.12 2.12
N MET A 72 9.23 -0.69 1.00
CA MET A 72 10.60 -1.21 0.89
C MET A 72 11.64 -0.09 0.87
N ILE A 73 11.37 1.00 0.16
CA ILE A 73 12.24 2.18 0.11
C ILE A 73 12.34 2.83 1.49
N MET A 74 11.21 3.03 2.17
CA MET A 74 11.16 3.66 3.50
C MET A 74 11.93 2.89 4.57
N LYS A 75 12.10 1.58 4.43
CA LYS A 75 12.80 0.72 5.40
C LYS A 75 14.30 0.59 5.13
N LYS A 76 14.83 1.25 4.09
CA LYS A 76 16.21 1.07 3.62
C LYS A 76 16.98 2.38 3.63
N THR A 77 18.30 2.29 3.77
CA THR A 77 19.16 3.48 3.64
C THR A 77 19.35 3.83 2.16
N PRO A 78 19.71 5.09 1.84
CA PRO A 78 20.00 5.51 0.47
C PRO A 78 21.02 4.60 -0.24
N GLN A 79 22.06 4.15 0.47
CA GLN A 79 23.07 3.26 -0.10
C GLN A 79 22.52 1.87 -0.45
N GLU A 80 21.62 1.34 0.38
CA GLU A 80 20.96 0.06 0.11
C GLU A 80 19.98 0.16 -1.06
N ILE A 81 19.28 1.28 -1.18
CA ILE A 81 18.41 1.58 -2.31
C ILE A 81 19.26 1.66 -3.59
N MET A 82 20.36 2.40 -3.59
CA MET A 82 21.28 2.46 -4.74
C MET A 82 21.73 1.07 -5.19
N LYS A 83 22.05 0.18 -4.25
CA LYS A 83 22.43 -1.21 -4.57
C LYS A 83 21.28 -2.03 -5.17
N ILE A 84 20.05 -1.86 -4.69
CA ILE A 84 18.87 -2.59 -5.19
C ILE A 84 18.46 -2.10 -6.58
N PHE A 85 18.51 -0.79 -6.80
CA PHE A 85 18.17 -0.16 -8.06
C PHE A 85 19.35 -0.11 -9.04
N ASN A 86 20.51 -0.65 -8.65
CA ASN A 86 21.74 -0.67 -9.43
C ASN A 86 22.13 0.74 -9.94
N ILE A 87 21.97 1.73 -9.08
CA ILE A 87 22.34 3.12 -9.31
C ILE A 87 23.81 3.28 -8.91
N GLU A 88 24.59 3.95 -9.76
CA GLU A 88 26.00 4.24 -9.47
C GLU A 88 26.12 5.12 -8.22
N THR A 89 27.08 4.79 -7.35
CA THR A 89 27.38 5.62 -6.18
C THR A 89 27.98 6.94 -6.66
N VAL A 90 27.30 8.04 -6.33
CA VAL A 90 27.78 9.40 -6.60
C VAL A 90 29.07 9.69 -5.84
N SER A 91 29.91 10.56 -6.39
CA SER A 91 31.10 11.04 -5.69
C SER A 91 30.71 11.91 -4.48
N PRO A 92 31.61 12.09 -3.49
CA PRO A 92 31.33 12.94 -2.34
C PRO A 92 31.01 14.40 -2.70
N GLU A 93 31.61 14.91 -3.77
CA GLU A 93 31.38 16.28 -4.26
C GLU A 93 29.98 16.42 -4.88
N GLU A 94 29.56 15.44 -5.68
CA GLU A 94 28.20 15.37 -6.24
C GLU A 94 27.15 15.15 -5.15
N GLU A 95 27.43 14.35 -4.11
CA GLU A 95 26.51 14.18 -2.98
C GLU A 95 26.29 15.49 -2.21
N GLU A 96 27.35 16.27 -2.00
CA GLU A 96 27.27 17.56 -1.33
C GLU A 96 26.50 18.59 -2.17
N GLU A 97 26.68 18.56 -3.50
CA GLU A 97 25.90 19.39 -4.43
C GLU A 97 24.42 18.98 -4.45
N ILE A 98 24.11 17.68 -4.50
CA ILE A 98 22.73 17.15 -4.42
C ILE A 98 22.07 17.57 -3.10
N ARG A 99 22.79 17.54 -1.98
CA ARG A 99 22.29 18.00 -0.67
C ARG A 99 22.02 19.50 -0.65
N ARG A 100 22.89 20.30 -1.27
CA ARG A 100 22.71 21.75 -1.41
C ARG A 100 21.51 22.09 -2.31
N GLU A 101 21.28 21.32 -3.36
CA GLU A 101 20.16 21.52 -4.29
C GLU A 101 18.83 20.98 -3.76
N ASN A 102 18.86 19.97 -2.90
CA ASN A 102 17.66 19.32 -2.37
C ASN A 102 17.56 19.42 -0.84
N PRO A 103 17.61 20.63 -0.24
CA PRO A 103 17.54 20.78 1.21
C PRO A 103 16.22 20.22 1.79
N TRP A 104 15.13 20.30 1.02
CA TRP A 104 13.81 19.76 1.36
C TRP A 104 13.79 18.25 1.64
N ALA A 105 14.77 17.50 1.11
CA ALA A 105 14.84 16.05 1.30
C ALA A 105 15.54 15.64 2.62
N PHE A 106 16.15 16.60 3.32
CA PHE A 106 16.96 16.36 4.53
C PHE A 106 16.45 17.12 5.78
N GLU A 107 15.27 17.75 5.71
CA GLU A 107 14.58 18.38 6.85
C GLU A 107 13.81 17.36 7.71
#